data_AF-I6T6D2-F1
#
_entry.id   AF-I6T6D2-F1
#
_cell.length_a   1.000
_cell.length_b   1.000
_cell.length_c   1.000
_cell.angle_alpha   90.00
_cell.angle_beta   90.00
_cell.angle_gamma   90.00
#
_symmetry.space_group_name_H-M   'P 1'
#
loop_
_entity.id
_entity.type
_entity.pdbx_description
1 polymer ?
#
loop_
_entity_poly.entity_id
_entity_poly.type
_entity_poly.pdbx_seq_one_letter_code
_entity_poly.pdbx_strand_id
1 'polypeptide(L)'
;MRKTNRLTITIMSVLILANSSITASPFVYAEQNEVSGKKTMKSEISQANISGEHSDVKQTNIPNDQNVKKATEAVKLLFDEIGAKTSNTQAKINEVKLQVMELTESVQKTKLFEKIVQAQEMYDSKQTKMTNSKEKNGQKEFDEKTPSCTIDPYIYGNVYMTGAYEGEINQFKLIVGDKEYTPGFTLLPNNQFKLYIGKKIPPSIFSVTVKIFDKKGKETSSQNVSVQAPKLTINNYTLGENYVKGEFIGDVAKFKLRVGTTGSTKEYTPGFRRLANNQFEVYAKDKILRGSKRVVLVALNSEGDLLKSGLVRVQSPYLDINDYKLGNEYITGTYAGAVKKFKLVVDGKEYFPGFKLLKDNQFEVYAKNKVSALTKSITLISLDEQEKEIVSKQVVFIDSTNKD
;
A
#
# COMPACT_ATOMS: atom_id res chain seq x y z
N MET A 1 7.29 65.96 30.55
CA MET A 1 8.05 65.32 29.45
C MET A 1 7.62 63.85 29.35
N ARG A 2 6.71 63.52 28.42
CA ARG A 2 6.27 62.14 28.13
C ARG A 2 6.91 61.72 26.80
N LYS A 3 7.65 60.60 26.81
CA LYS A 3 8.24 60.00 25.60
C LYS A 3 7.17 59.16 24.88
N THR A 4 6.92 59.50 23.63
CA THR A 4 6.05 58.78 22.68
C THR A 4 6.83 57.63 22.04
N ASN A 5 6.41 56.39 22.28
CA ASN A 5 6.87 55.22 21.54
C ASN A 5 6.09 55.13 20.21
N ARG A 6 6.80 55.20 19.07
CA ARG A 6 6.24 54.89 17.75
C ARG A 6 6.31 53.38 17.53
N LEU A 7 5.15 52.76 17.39
CA LEU A 7 4.97 51.37 16.97
C LEU A 7 5.08 51.31 15.44
N THR A 8 6.01 50.52 14.91
CA THR A 8 6.14 50.30 13.46
C THR A 8 5.44 48.97 13.14
N ILE A 9 4.32 49.04 12.40
CA ILE A 9 3.56 47.87 11.94
C ILE A 9 4.05 47.54 10.53
N THR A 10 4.75 46.41 10.39
CA THR A 10 5.11 45.86 9.08
C THR A 10 3.95 45.00 8.57
N ILE A 11 3.27 45.47 7.53
CA ILE A 11 2.25 44.72 6.80
C ILE A 11 2.97 43.82 5.80
N MET A 12 2.99 42.51 6.05
CA MET A 12 3.43 41.49 5.09
C MET A 12 2.24 41.13 4.19
N SER A 13 2.34 41.50 2.91
CA SER A 13 1.37 41.19 1.87
C SER A 13 1.31 39.69 1.59
N VAL A 14 0.11 39.11 1.70
CA VAL A 14 -0.19 37.73 1.34
C VAL A 14 -0.39 37.64 -0.18
N LEU A 15 0.47 36.91 -0.87
CA LEU A 15 0.31 36.59 -2.30
C LEU A 15 -0.61 35.35 -2.41
N ILE A 16 -1.83 35.58 -2.87
CA ILE A 16 -2.80 34.52 -3.19
C ILE A 16 -2.46 34.00 -4.59
N LEU A 17 -1.89 32.80 -4.69
CA LEU A 17 -1.76 32.07 -5.96
C LEU A 17 -3.06 31.31 -6.22
N ALA A 18 -3.79 31.75 -7.25
CA ALA A 18 -4.97 31.06 -7.76
C ALA A 18 -4.54 29.75 -8.46
N ASN A 19 -5.07 28.62 -8.00
CA ASN A 19 -4.97 27.34 -8.68
C ASN A 19 -5.90 27.34 -9.90
N SER A 20 -5.34 27.57 -11.09
CA SER A 20 -6.01 27.29 -12.36
C SER A 20 -6.12 25.77 -12.55
N SER A 21 -7.36 25.28 -12.57
CA SER A 21 -7.73 23.89 -12.82
C SER A 21 -7.52 23.58 -14.30
N ILE A 22 -6.61 22.67 -14.63
CA ILE A 22 -6.51 22.09 -15.97
C ILE A 22 -7.51 20.94 -16.04
N THR A 23 -8.54 21.12 -16.84
CA THR A 23 -9.50 20.09 -17.21
C THR A 23 -8.84 19.11 -18.19
N ALA A 24 -8.56 17.89 -17.74
CA ALA A 24 -8.20 16.79 -18.62
C ALA A 24 -9.48 16.16 -19.19
N SER A 25 -9.67 16.29 -20.50
CA SER A 25 -10.73 15.61 -21.26
C SER A 25 -10.57 14.09 -21.17
N PRO A 26 -11.65 13.31 -21.02
CA PRO A 26 -11.57 11.86 -21.10
C PRO A 26 -11.41 11.42 -22.57
N PHE A 27 -10.35 10.65 -22.83
CA PHE A 27 -10.22 9.86 -24.05
C PHE A 27 -11.30 8.77 -24.06
N VAL A 28 -12.15 8.84 -25.06
CA VAL A 28 -13.12 7.80 -25.41
C VAL A 28 -12.36 6.65 -26.07
N TYR A 29 -12.47 5.44 -25.51
CA TYR A 29 -12.19 4.22 -26.27
C TYR A 29 -13.49 3.42 -26.36
N ALA A 30 -13.95 3.23 -27.59
CA ALA A 30 -15.12 2.43 -27.90
C ALA A 30 -14.78 0.94 -27.73
N GLU A 31 -15.55 0.23 -26.92
CA GLU A 31 -15.64 -1.24 -26.97
C GLU A 31 -16.59 -1.63 -28.11
N GLN A 32 -16.09 -2.39 -29.09
CA GLN A 32 -16.93 -3.18 -29.98
C GLN A 32 -17.03 -4.61 -29.46
N ASN A 33 -18.27 -5.10 -29.46
CA ASN A 33 -18.73 -6.44 -29.13
C ASN A 33 -18.11 -7.55 -30.01
N GLU A 34 -17.95 -8.74 -29.44
CA GLU A 34 -18.45 -10.06 -29.92
C GLU A 34 -17.96 -11.14 -28.92
N VAL A 35 -18.81 -11.77 -28.09
CA VAL A 35 -19.75 -12.89 -28.32
C VAL A 35 -19.09 -14.25 -28.60
N SER A 36 -19.35 -15.18 -27.66
CA SER A 36 -19.52 -16.64 -27.80
C SER A 36 -18.28 -17.55 -27.92
N GLY A 37 -18.24 -18.58 -27.07
CA GLY A 37 -17.45 -19.79 -27.35
C GLY A 37 -16.98 -20.60 -26.14
N LYS A 38 -17.91 -21.18 -25.39
CA LYS A 38 -17.63 -22.24 -24.40
C LYS A 38 -17.03 -23.47 -25.11
N LYS A 39 -15.83 -23.95 -24.74
CA LYS A 39 -15.56 -25.40 -24.73
C LYS A 39 -14.40 -25.81 -23.82
N THR A 40 -14.76 -26.73 -22.93
CA THR A 40 -13.95 -27.51 -22.01
C THR A 40 -13.15 -28.59 -22.75
N MET A 41 -11.95 -28.91 -22.24
CA MET A 41 -11.39 -30.25 -22.00
C MET A 41 -9.95 -30.49 -22.49
N LYS A 42 -9.17 -30.95 -21.50
CA LYS A 42 -8.18 -32.04 -21.50
C LYS A 42 -6.86 -31.85 -22.25
N SER A 43 -5.83 -31.77 -21.41
CA SER A 43 -4.46 -32.19 -21.63
C SER A 43 -4.37 -33.63 -22.11
N GLU A 44 -3.60 -33.87 -23.16
CA GLU A 44 -2.88 -35.12 -23.36
C GLU A 44 -1.58 -34.84 -24.11
N ILE A 45 -0.53 -35.52 -23.66
CA ILE A 45 0.87 -35.37 -24.05
C ILE A 45 1.13 -36.30 -25.24
N SER A 46 1.84 -35.84 -26.27
CA SER A 46 2.74 -36.71 -27.05
C SER A 46 3.81 -35.90 -27.78
N GLN A 47 5.03 -36.40 -27.72
CA GLN A 47 6.20 -35.96 -28.47
C GLN A 47 6.21 -36.66 -29.84
N ALA A 48 6.62 -35.92 -30.88
CA ALA A 48 7.65 -36.27 -31.86
C ALA A 48 7.31 -35.88 -33.32
N ASN A 49 8.39 -35.44 -33.98
CA ASN A 49 8.71 -35.49 -35.42
C ASN A 49 8.49 -34.28 -36.34
N ILE A 50 9.51 -34.19 -37.19
CA ILE A 50 10.01 -33.14 -38.07
C ILE A 50 9.35 -33.23 -39.45
N SER A 51 9.41 -32.11 -40.18
CA SER A 51 9.28 -31.91 -41.64
C SER A 51 7.96 -31.31 -42.14
N GLY A 52 8.07 -30.29 -43.00
CA GLY A 52 6.95 -29.71 -43.74
C GLY A 52 7.05 -28.19 -43.93
N GLU A 53 7.55 -27.79 -45.09
CA GLU A 53 7.64 -26.42 -45.61
C GLU A 53 6.28 -25.76 -45.90
N HIS A 54 6.30 -24.42 -45.89
CA HIS A 54 5.45 -23.46 -46.60
C HIS A 54 3.96 -23.28 -46.21
N SER A 55 3.66 -22.14 -45.60
CA SER A 55 3.10 -20.92 -46.26
C SER A 55 2.07 -20.17 -45.39
N ASP A 56 2.23 -18.85 -45.38
CA ASP A 56 1.24 -17.82 -45.06
C ASP A 56 0.59 -17.79 -43.66
N VAL A 57 1.23 -17.05 -42.74
CA VAL A 57 0.52 -16.42 -41.62
C VAL A 57 0.86 -14.94 -41.56
N LYS A 58 -0.19 -14.13 -41.76
CA LYS A 58 -0.24 -12.70 -41.49
C LYS A 58 0.39 -12.40 -40.13
N GLN A 59 1.42 -11.58 -40.17
CA GLN A 59 2.13 -11.04 -39.02
C GLN A 59 1.23 -10.05 -38.27
N THR A 60 0.40 -10.54 -37.35
CA THR A 60 -0.21 -9.70 -36.31
C THR A 60 0.81 -9.56 -35.17
N ASN A 61 1.74 -8.62 -35.31
CA ASN A 61 2.65 -8.21 -34.25
C ASN A 61 1.84 -7.59 -33.10
N ILE A 62 1.53 -8.40 -32.08
CA ILE A 62 1.06 -7.92 -30.78
C ILE A 62 2.31 -7.48 -30.00
N PRO A 63 2.40 -6.23 -29.50
CA PRO A 63 3.60 -5.67 -28.84
C PRO A 63 4.19 -6.48 -27.68
N ASN A 64 3.40 -7.39 -27.09
CA ASN A 64 3.79 -8.19 -25.92
C ASN A 64 4.79 -9.32 -26.26
N ASP A 65 4.74 -9.90 -27.46
CA ASP A 65 5.59 -11.05 -27.84
C ASP A 65 7.06 -10.66 -28.08
N GLN A 66 7.28 -9.47 -28.65
CA GLN A 66 8.63 -8.94 -28.85
C GLN A 66 9.32 -8.58 -27.52
N ASN A 67 8.58 -8.06 -26.54
CA ASN A 67 9.13 -7.74 -25.23
C ASN A 67 9.47 -9.01 -24.44
N VAL A 68 8.61 -10.03 -24.52
CA VAL A 68 8.90 -11.36 -23.94
C VAL A 68 10.14 -11.98 -24.59
N LYS A 69 10.28 -11.90 -25.92
CA LYS A 69 11.46 -12.41 -26.63
C LYS A 69 12.75 -11.70 -26.21
N LYS A 70 12.73 -10.36 -26.12
CA LYS A 70 13.87 -9.55 -25.66
C LYS A 70 14.27 -9.90 -24.23
N ALA A 71 13.31 -9.96 -23.31
CA ALA A 71 13.56 -10.32 -21.92
C ALA A 71 14.08 -11.77 -21.79
N THR A 72 13.59 -12.69 -22.62
CA THR A 72 14.06 -14.09 -22.66
C THR A 72 15.52 -14.17 -23.09
N GLU A 73 15.92 -13.45 -24.13
CA GLU A 73 17.32 -13.40 -24.57
C GLU A 73 18.22 -12.72 -23.53
N ALA A 74 17.74 -11.64 -22.89
CA ALA A 74 18.47 -10.95 -21.82
C ALA A 74 18.74 -11.89 -20.62
N VAL A 75 17.76 -12.70 -20.22
CA VAL A 75 17.94 -13.74 -19.20
C VAL A 75 18.90 -14.82 -19.66
N LYS A 76 18.80 -15.28 -20.91
CA LYS A 76 19.71 -16.30 -21.46
C LYS A 76 21.17 -15.86 -21.42
N LEU A 77 21.45 -14.56 -21.60
CA LEU A 77 22.82 -14.03 -21.51
C LEU A 77 23.44 -14.14 -20.11
N LEU A 78 22.66 -14.34 -19.05
CA LEU A 78 23.16 -14.62 -17.71
C LEU A 78 23.68 -16.07 -17.55
N PHE A 79 23.45 -16.95 -18.53
CA PHE A 79 23.75 -18.38 -18.45
C PHE A 79 24.66 -18.85 -19.58
N ASP A 80 25.47 -19.87 -19.30
CA ASP A 80 26.26 -20.64 -20.26
C ASP A 80 25.85 -22.13 -20.20
N GLU A 81 26.63 -23.01 -20.83
CA GLU A 81 26.34 -24.45 -20.89
C GLU A 81 26.44 -25.17 -19.53
N ILE A 82 27.11 -24.55 -18.55
CA ILE A 82 27.36 -25.14 -17.22
C ILE A 82 26.48 -24.50 -16.11
N GLY A 83 25.74 -23.43 -16.42
CA GLY A 83 24.78 -22.81 -15.50
C GLY A 83 24.83 -21.29 -15.53
N ALA A 84 24.52 -20.64 -14.41
CA ALA A 84 24.64 -19.20 -14.31
C ALA A 84 26.12 -18.78 -14.38
N LYS A 85 26.44 -17.80 -15.24
CA LYS A 85 27.82 -17.36 -15.47
C LYS A 85 28.42 -16.78 -14.20
N THR A 86 29.60 -17.26 -13.84
CA THR A 86 30.38 -16.68 -12.73
C THR A 86 30.90 -15.26 -13.04
N SER A 87 30.90 -14.83 -14.30
CA SER A 87 31.28 -13.47 -14.72
C SER A 87 30.16 -12.44 -14.63
N ASN A 88 28.92 -12.85 -14.29
CA ASN A 88 27.82 -11.91 -14.10
C ASN A 88 28.16 -10.87 -13.03
N THR A 89 27.71 -9.63 -13.22
CA THR A 89 27.82 -8.54 -12.24
C THR A 89 26.45 -8.24 -11.64
N GLN A 90 26.40 -7.69 -10.42
CA GLN A 90 25.14 -7.26 -9.81
C GLN A 90 24.37 -6.27 -10.69
N ALA A 91 25.09 -5.34 -11.33
CA ALA A 91 24.50 -4.38 -12.25
C ALA A 91 23.82 -5.07 -13.44
N LYS A 92 24.46 -6.11 -14.01
CA LYS A 92 23.88 -6.85 -15.13
C LYS A 92 22.65 -7.65 -14.74
N ILE A 93 22.68 -8.30 -13.58
CA ILE A 93 21.54 -9.06 -13.05
C ILE A 93 20.36 -8.12 -12.78
N ASN A 94 20.61 -6.95 -12.17
CA ASN A 94 19.58 -5.94 -11.90
C ASN A 94 18.97 -5.36 -13.19
N GLU A 95 19.80 -5.08 -14.19
CA GLU A 95 19.34 -4.60 -15.51
C GLU A 95 18.38 -5.61 -16.15
N VAL A 96 18.75 -6.89 -16.19
CA VAL A 96 17.90 -7.96 -16.74
C VAL A 96 16.63 -8.15 -15.91
N LYS A 97 16.71 -8.00 -14.58
CA LYS A 97 15.54 -8.08 -13.68
C LYS A 97 14.51 -6.99 -13.98
N LEU A 98 14.96 -5.75 -14.23
CA LEU A 98 14.07 -4.64 -14.59
C LEU A 98 13.33 -4.92 -15.90
N GLN A 99 14.02 -5.44 -16.92
CA GLN A 99 13.40 -5.80 -18.20
C GLN A 99 12.32 -6.89 -18.05
N VAL A 100 12.50 -7.85 -17.14
CA VAL A 100 11.48 -8.88 -16.86
C VAL A 100 10.30 -8.33 -16.04
N MET A 101 10.53 -7.34 -15.18
CA MET A 101 9.45 -6.68 -14.40
C MET A 101 8.44 -5.96 -15.30
N GLU A 102 8.87 -5.43 -16.44
CA GLU A 102 8.05 -4.71 -17.42
C GLU A 102 7.10 -5.62 -18.22
N LEU A 103 7.27 -6.95 -18.16
CA LEU A 103 6.37 -7.89 -18.81
C LEU A 103 5.01 -7.97 -18.12
N THR A 104 3.96 -8.23 -18.89
CA THR A 104 2.64 -8.56 -18.33
C THR A 104 2.70 -9.87 -17.53
N GLU A 105 1.94 -9.96 -16.43
CA GLU A 105 1.91 -11.15 -15.56
C GLU A 105 1.57 -12.42 -16.34
N SER A 106 2.43 -13.42 -16.25
CA SER A 106 2.32 -14.67 -16.98
C SER A 106 3.22 -15.75 -16.38
N VAL A 107 2.94 -17.01 -16.70
CA VAL A 107 3.80 -18.15 -16.32
C VAL A 107 5.23 -17.99 -16.86
N GLN A 108 5.39 -17.36 -18.03
CA GLN A 108 6.70 -17.10 -18.63
C GLN A 108 7.50 -16.07 -17.82
N LYS A 109 6.86 -14.97 -17.38
CA LYS A 109 7.46 -13.97 -16.48
C LYS A 109 7.94 -14.62 -15.18
N THR A 110 7.14 -15.49 -14.57
CA THR A 110 7.52 -16.24 -13.36
C THR A 110 8.76 -17.10 -13.59
N LYS A 111 8.81 -17.88 -14.69
CA LYS A 111 9.98 -18.72 -15.02
C LYS A 111 11.24 -17.90 -15.30
N LEU A 112 11.12 -16.72 -15.91
CA LEU A 112 12.26 -15.82 -16.12
C LEU A 112 12.78 -15.27 -14.79
N PHE A 113 11.91 -14.93 -13.84
CA PHE A 113 12.33 -14.54 -12.49
C PHE A 113 13.03 -15.65 -11.73
N GLU A 114 12.55 -16.89 -11.81
CA GLU A 114 13.21 -18.04 -11.18
C GLU A 114 14.66 -18.20 -11.69
N LYS A 115 14.89 -18.01 -13.00
CA LYS A 115 16.24 -17.99 -13.56
C LYS A 115 17.08 -16.80 -13.07
N ILE A 116 16.50 -15.61 -12.98
CA ILE A 116 17.21 -14.45 -12.41
C ILE A 116 17.63 -14.72 -10.96
N VAL A 117 16.78 -15.39 -10.17
CA VAL A 117 17.11 -15.79 -8.79
C VAL A 117 18.31 -16.76 -8.78
N GLN A 118 18.32 -17.77 -9.65
CA GLN A 118 19.48 -18.68 -9.76
C GLN A 118 20.77 -17.95 -10.14
N ALA A 119 20.70 -16.96 -11.04
CA ALA A 119 21.85 -16.14 -11.41
C ALA A 119 22.33 -15.27 -10.25
N GLN A 120 21.41 -14.75 -9.44
CA GLN A 120 21.72 -13.98 -8.22
C GLN A 120 22.40 -14.85 -7.16
N GLU A 121 21.86 -16.04 -6.88
CA GLU A 121 22.43 -16.97 -5.90
C GLU A 121 23.85 -17.42 -6.30
N MET A 122 24.10 -17.63 -7.59
CA MET A 122 25.43 -17.96 -8.09
C MET A 122 26.41 -16.78 -7.96
N TYR A 123 25.95 -15.55 -8.20
CA TYR A 123 26.76 -14.36 -7.94
C TYR A 123 27.10 -14.21 -6.45
N ASP A 124 26.11 -14.35 -5.56
CA ASP A 124 26.29 -14.22 -4.12
C ASP A 124 27.23 -15.30 -3.56
N SER A 125 27.08 -16.54 -4.04
CA SER A 125 27.97 -17.64 -3.65
C SER A 125 29.40 -17.47 -4.20
N LYS A 126 29.59 -16.87 -5.37
CA LYS A 126 30.93 -16.48 -5.86
C LYS A 126 31.53 -15.40 -4.96
N GLN A 127 30.77 -14.36 -4.61
CA GLN A 127 31.27 -13.32 -3.72
C GLN A 127 31.68 -13.92 -2.37
N THR A 128 30.88 -14.84 -1.84
CA THR A 128 31.16 -15.59 -0.60
C THR A 128 32.40 -16.48 -0.71
N LYS A 129 32.59 -17.18 -1.84
CA LYS A 129 33.80 -18.01 -2.09
C LYS A 129 35.05 -17.15 -2.32
N MET A 130 34.91 -15.98 -2.95
CA MET A 130 35.99 -15.02 -3.19
C MET A 130 36.42 -14.28 -1.91
N THR A 131 35.53 -14.13 -0.93
CA THR A 131 35.89 -13.76 0.45
C THR A 131 36.64 -14.88 1.16
N ASN A 132 36.21 -16.14 1.04
CA ASN A 132 36.81 -17.27 1.76
C ASN A 132 38.16 -17.75 1.16
N SER A 133 38.39 -17.57 -0.15
CA SER A 133 39.67 -17.96 -0.79
C SER A 133 40.81 -16.96 -0.56
N LYS A 134 40.50 -15.74 -0.09
CA LYS A 134 41.50 -14.71 0.23
C LYS A 134 42.13 -14.89 1.63
N GLU A 135 41.62 -15.77 2.46
CA GLU A 135 42.12 -16.00 3.83
C GLU A 135 43.30 -17.00 3.92
N LYS A 136 43.67 -17.70 2.84
CA LYS A 136 44.64 -18.80 2.92
C LYS A 136 46.03 -18.57 2.33
N ASN A 137 46.36 -17.44 1.73
CA ASN A 137 47.76 -17.18 1.34
C ASN A 137 48.03 -15.70 1.10
N GLY A 138 48.92 -15.12 1.93
CA GLY A 138 49.65 -13.91 1.59
C GLY A 138 48.98 -12.61 2.00
N GLN A 139 49.54 -12.02 3.06
CA GLN A 139 49.56 -10.60 3.40
C GLN A 139 49.28 -9.69 2.20
N LYS A 140 48.05 -9.14 2.13
CA LYS A 140 47.69 -8.02 1.28
C LYS A 140 47.09 -6.96 2.18
N GLU A 141 47.71 -5.80 2.23
CA GLU A 141 47.03 -4.56 2.56
C GLU A 141 45.78 -4.48 1.68
N PHE A 142 44.65 -4.79 2.27
CA PHE A 142 43.36 -4.37 1.75
C PHE A 142 43.36 -2.86 1.97
N ASP A 143 43.18 -2.08 0.91
CA ASP A 143 42.71 -0.70 1.10
C ASP A 143 41.39 -0.83 1.88
N GLU A 144 41.47 -0.70 3.21
CA GLU A 144 40.33 -0.67 4.13
C GLU A 144 39.49 0.49 3.65
N LYS A 145 38.48 0.22 2.81
CA LYS A 145 37.54 1.23 2.37
C LYS A 145 37.01 1.89 3.64
N THR A 146 37.36 3.15 3.83
CA THR A 146 37.12 3.85 5.09
C THR A 146 35.64 3.75 5.43
N PRO A 147 35.27 3.17 6.59
CA PRO A 147 33.89 2.88 6.88
C PRO A 147 33.05 4.16 6.89
N SER A 148 31.94 4.11 6.17
CA SER A 148 31.02 5.23 6.03
C SER A 148 29.58 4.72 5.98
N CYS A 149 28.62 5.59 6.26
CA CYS A 149 27.20 5.27 6.17
C CYS A 149 26.44 6.32 5.36
N THR A 150 25.21 5.99 5.00
CA THR A 150 24.15 6.97 4.77
C THR A 150 23.02 6.61 5.71
N ILE A 151 22.62 7.53 6.60
CA ILE A 151 21.61 7.25 7.62
C ILE A 151 20.28 7.84 7.20
N ASP A 152 19.22 7.02 7.23
CA ASP A 152 17.87 7.48 6.92
C ASP A 152 17.37 8.47 8.00
N PRO A 153 16.45 9.40 7.65
CA PRO A 153 15.77 10.19 8.66
C PRO A 153 15.13 9.31 9.74
N TYR A 154 15.36 9.64 11.00
CA TYR A 154 14.85 8.85 12.11
C TYR A 154 13.46 9.31 12.51
N ILE A 155 12.50 8.39 12.60
CA ILE A 155 11.18 8.68 13.15
C ILE A 155 11.20 8.44 14.67
N TYR A 156 10.83 9.45 15.45
CA TYR A 156 10.78 9.37 16.90
C TYR A 156 9.93 8.17 17.37
N GLY A 157 10.51 7.37 18.26
CA GLY A 157 9.89 6.17 18.82
C GLY A 157 10.12 4.88 18.01
N ASN A 158 10.74 4.97 16.82
CA ASN A 158 11.24 3.79 16.13
C ASN A 158 12.29 3.08 16.99
N VAL A 159 12.22 1.76 17.04
CA VAL A 159 13.16 0.96 17.84
C VAL A 159 14.57 0.99 17.24
N TYR A 160 14.65 1.03 15.92
CA TYR A 160 15.91 1.07 15.18
C TYR A 160 16.00 2.32 14.32
N MET A 161 17.23 2.80 14.14
CA MET A 161 17.62 3.69 13.05
C MET A 161 18.25 2.82 11.95
N THR A 162 17.99 3.16 10.69
CA THR A 162 18.42 2.38 9.52
C THR A 162 19.27 3.22 8.59
N GLY A 163 19.94 2.54 7.67
CA GLY A 163 20.68 3.17 6.61
C GLY A 163 21.54 2.17 5.85
N ALA A 164 22.29 2.69 4.89
CA ALA A 164 23.29 1.95 4.14
C ALA A 164 24.69 2.13 4.76
N TYR A 165 25.57 1.17 4.55
CA TYR A 165 26.97 1.27 4.96
C TYR A 165 27.95 0.81 3.88
N GLU A 166 29.20 1.22 4.02
CA GLU A 166 30.33 0.67 3.28
C GLU A 166 31.51 0.46 4.22
N GLY A 167 32.41 -0.46 3.83
CA GLY A 167 33.58 -0.79 4.64
C GLY A 167 33.21 -1.61 5.88
N GLU A 168 34.21 -1.83 6.73
CA GLU A 168 34.06 -2.61 7.95
C GLU A 168 33.74 -1.70 9.14
N ILE A 169 32.49 -1.74 9.60
CA ILE A 169 32.05 -0.99 10.77
C ILE A 169 32.29 -1.81 12.03
N ASN A 170 32.97 -1.22 13.00
CA ASN A 170 33.20 -1.82 14.31
C ASN A 170 32.22 -1.30 15.36
N GLN A 171 31.93 0.00 15.35
CA GLN A 171 31.12 0.63 16.39
C GLN A 171 30.39 1.87 15.88
N PHE A 172 29.21 2.10 16.45
CA PHE A 172 28.51 3.37 16.38
C PHE A 172 28.52 4.06 17.74
N LYS A 173 28.60 5.39 17.74
CA LYS A 173 28.23 6.22 18.89
C LYS A 173 27.06 7.12 18.50
N LEU A 174 26.09 7.22 19.38
CA LEU A 174 24.92 8.08 19.25
C LEU A 174 25.03 9.20 20.29
N ILE A 175 25.02 10.45 19.83
CA ILE A 175 25.02 11.64 20.68
C ILE A 175 23.61 12.25 20.64
N VAL A 176 23.01 12.40 21.81
CA VAL A 176 21.65 12.92 22.02
C VAL A 176 21.72 14.07 23.02
N GLY A 177 21.77 15.31 22.53
CA GLY A 177 22.13 16.46 23.37
C GLY A 177 23.53 16.26 23.97
N ASP A 178 23.65 16.33 25.28
CA ASP A 178 24.93 16.14 25.99
C ASP A 178 25.24 14.67 26.35
N LYS A 179 24.38 13.73 25.95
CA LYS A 179 24.53 12.31 26.30
C LYS A 179 25.11 11.53 25.14
N GLU A 180 26.11 10.70 25.44
CA GLU A 180 26.72 9.76 24.50
C GLU A 180 26.28 8.32 24.82
N TYR A 181 25.94 7.56 23.79
CA TYR A 181 25.56 6.15 23.88
C TYR A 181 26.36 5.32 22.89
N THR A 182 26.63 4.06 23.25
CA THR A 182 27.14 3.02 22.34
C THR A 182 26.01 2.02 22.05
N PRO A 183 25.11 2.30 21.09
CA PRO A 183 24.05 1.39 20.71
C PRO A 183 24.60 0.12 20.05
N GLY A 184 23.96 -1.02 20.32
CA GLY A 184 24.16 -2.23 19.54
C GLY A 184 23.66 -2.04 18.10
N PHE A 185 24.28 -2.72 17.15
CA PHE A 185 23.89 -2.67 15.74
C PHE A 185 23.92 -4.06 15.11
N THR A 186 23.25 -4.18 13.97
CA THR A 186 23.25 -5.39 13.16
C THR A 186 23.47 -4.97 11.71
N LEU A 187 24.47 -5.57 11.07
CA LEU A 187 24.67 -5.45 9.63
C LEU A 187 23.78 -6.48 8.94
N LEU A 188 23.04 -6.02 7.95
CA LEU A 188 22.06 -6.78 7.18
C LEU A 188 22.59 -7.02 5.76
N PRO A 189 21.99 -7.96 5.00
CA PRO A 189 22.27 -8.11 3.57
C PRO A 189 22.08 -6.80 2.80
N ASN A 190 22.69 -6.70 1.61
CA ASN A 190 22.66 -5.52 0.74
C ASN A 190 23.25 -4.24 1.38
N ASN A 191 24.26 -4.41 2.24
CA ASN A 191 24.95 -3.31 2.89
C ASN A 191 24.01 -2.36 3.67
N GLN A 192 23.00 -2.92 4.32
CA GLN A 192 22.07 -2.17 5.18
C GLN A 192 22.41 -2.42 6.66
N PHE A 193 22.06 -1.50 7.55
CA PHE A 193 22.22 -1.72 8.99
C PHE A 193 20.96 -1.36 9.78
N LYS A 194 20.86 -1.93 10.98
CA LYS A 194 19.95 -1.48 12.03
C LYS A 194 20.74 -1.11 13.27
N LEU A 195 20.49 0.08 13.80
CA LEU A 195 21.09 0.62 15.00
C LEU A 195 20.05 0.69 16.11
N TYR A 196 20.28 0.04 17.25
CA TYR A 196 19.30 -0.06 18.34
C TYR A 196 19.18 1.24 19.15
N ILE A 197 18.13 2.00 18.86
CA ILE A 197 17.83 3.27 19.54
C ILE A 197 17.04 3.01 20.83
N GLY A 198 15.95 2.24 20.75
CA GLY A 198 15.01 2.08 21.88
C GLY A 198 14.50 3.44 22.38
N LYS A 199 14.63 3.70 23.68
CA LYS A 199 14.17 4.96 24.34
C LYS A 199 15.24 6.04 24.51
N LYS A 200 16.37 5.94 23.80
CA LYS A 200 17.52 6.85 24.00
C LYS A 200 17.27 8.28 23.52
N ILE A 201 16.37 8.49 22.56
CA ILE A 201 16.04 9.80 22.01
C ILE A 201 14.71 10.28 22.63
N PRO A 202 14.70 11.33 23.46
CA PRO A 202 13.47 11.90 24.01
C PRO A 202 12.75 12.79 22.98
N PRO A 203 11.43 13.04 23.16
CA PRO A 203 10.61 13.75 22.18
C PRO A 203 10.97 15.24 21.99
N SER A 204 11.79 15.82 22.86
CA SER A 204 12.29 17.20 22.75
C SER A 204 13.51 17.33 21.84
N ILE A 205 14.04 16.23 21.29
CA ILE A 205 15.23 16.23 20.44
C ILE A 205 14.83 16.11 18.97
N PHE A 206 15.26 17.07 18.17
CA PHE A 206 14.95 17.16 16.72
C PHE A 206 16.11 16.77 15.81
N SER A 207 17.30 16.56 16.37
CA SER A 207 18.47 16.07 15.65
C SER A 207 19.41 15.33 16.61
N VAL A 208 20.08 14.30 16.11
CA VAL A 208 21.11 13.55 16.84
C VAL A 208 22.36 13.43 15.97
N THR A 209 23.52 13.25 16.59
CA THR A 209 24.75 12.95 15.86
C THR A 209 25.05 11.47 15.97
N VAL A 210 25.35 10.81 14.84
CA VAL A 210 25.80 9.42 14.79
C VAL A 210 27.22 9.39 14.25
N LYS A 211 28.12 8.82 15.05
CA LYS A 211 29.54 8.64 14.72
C LYS A 211 29.83 7.17 14.45
N ILE A 212 30.74 6.91 13.52
CA ILE A 212 31.13 5.58 13.06
C ILE A 212 32.62 5.40 13.33
N PHE A 213 32.99 4.20 13.78
CA PHE A 213 34.35 3.86 14.13
C PHE A 213 34.79 2.58 13.43
N ASP A 214 36.06 2.55 13.02
CA ASP A 214 36.72 1.38 12.46
C ASP A 214 37.17 0.39 13.54
N LYS A 215 37.76 -0.75 13.13
CA LYS A 215 38.30 -1.78 14.02
C LYS A 215 39.40 -1.27 14.96
N LYS A 216 40.08 -0.18 14.60
CA LYS A 216 41.14 0.46 15.40
C LYS A 216 40.57 1.46 16.40
N GLY A 217 39.25 1.67 16.43
CA GLY A 217 38.57 2.62 17.31
C GLY A 217 38.73 4.08 16.87
N LYS A 218 39.14 4.32 15.61
CA LYS A 218 39.23 5.66 15.05
C LYS A 218 37.87 6.08 14.49
N GLU A 219 37.44 7.32 14.78
CA GLU A 219 36.26 7.92 14.16
C GLU A 219 36.50 8.10 12.66
N THR A 220 35.65 7.50 11.84
CA THR A 220 35.78 7.53 10.37
C THR A 220 34.76 8.43 9.71
N SER A 221 33.61 8.64 10.35
CA SER A 221 32.54 9.51 9.86
C SER A 221 31.63 9.95 11.01
N SER A 222 30.99 11.11 10.84
CA SER A 222 30.00 11.68 11.74
C SER A 222 28.86 12.30 10.93
N GLN A 223 27.62 12.02 11.30
CA GLN A 223 26.42 12.50 10.60
C GLN A 223 25.39 13.07 11.56
N ASN A 224 24.82 14.21 11.19
CA ASN A 224 23.63 14.73 11.83
C ASN A 224 22.38 14.10 11.20
N VAL A 225 21.58 13.43 12.03
CA VAL A 225 20.35 12.74 11.62
C VAL A 225 19.17 13.55 12.12
N SER A 226 18.28 13.94 11.22
CA SER A 226 17.03 14.61 11.59
C SER A 226 16.08 13.63 12.29
N VAL A 227 15.50 14.06 13.40
CA VAL A 227 14.45 13.33 14.12
C VAL A 227 13.10 13.91 13.73
N GLN A 228 12.29 13.10 13.07
CA GLN A 228 10.96 13.45 12.59
C GLN A 228 9.88 12.86 13.50
N ALA A 229 8.74 13.53 13.61
CA ALA A 229 7.62 13.01 14.38
C ALA A 229 6.88 11.90 13.61
N PRO A 230 6.38 10.85 14.31
CA PRO A 230 5.51 9.85 13.69
C PRO A 230 4.19 10.50 13.26
N LYS A 231 3.62 9.99 12.17
CA LYS A 231 2.33 10.44 11.63
C LYS A 231 1.30 9.32 11.72
N LEU A 232 0.04 9.70 11.97
CA LEU A 232 -1.11 8.81 11.93
C LEU A 232 -2.30 9.63 11.44
N THR A 233 -2.80 9.29 10.26
CA THR A 233 -4.08 9.77 9.74
C THR A 233 -5.09 8.63 9.84
N ILE A 234 -6.34 8.96 10.13
CA ILE A 234 -7.40 7.99 10.32
C ILE A 234 -8.59 8.46 9.49
N ASN A 235 -9.01 7.65 8.53
CA ASN A 235 -10.19 7.92 7.73
C ASN A 235 -11.44 7.78 8.61
N ASN A 236 -12.54 8.42 8.20
CA ASN A 236 -13.81 8.15 8.84
C ASN A 236 -14.15 6.66 8.70
N TYR A 237 -14.74 6.10 9.74
CA TYR A 237 -15.15 4.70 9.79
C TYR A 237 -16.68 4.63 9.75
N THR A 238 -17.26 3.97 8.75
CA THR A 238 -18.69 3.77 8.73
C THR A 238 -19.05 2.54 9.56
N LEU A 239 -20.01 2.69 10.47
CA LEU A 239 -20.42 1.61 11.36
C LEU A 239 -20.85 0.36 10.56
N GLY A 240 -20.29 -0.79 10.92
CA GLY A 240 -20.54 -2.08 10.27
C GLY A 240 -19.49 -2.49 9.24
N GLU A 241 -18.59 -1.58 8.84
CA GLU A 241 -17.46 -1.92 7.98
C GLU A 241 -16.43 -2.82 8.67
N ASN A 242 -15.63 -3.52 7.88
CA ASN A 242 -14.65 -4.46 8.42
C ASN A 242 -13.45 -3.79 9.08
N TYR A 243 -12.99 -2.66 8.53
CA TYR A 243 -11.68 -2.10 8.86
C TYR A 243 -11.72 -0.59 9.06
N VAL A 244 -11.02 -0.10 10.08
CA VAL A 244 -10.55 1.29 10.15
C VAL A 244 -9.34 1.43 9.23
N LYS A 245 -9.30 2.48 8.43
CA LYS A 245 -8.23 2.73 7.45
C LYS A 245 -7.54 4.06 7.70
N GLY A 246 -6.37 4.23 7.12
CA GLY A 246 -5.64 5.49 7.15
C GLY A 246 -4.20 5.32 6.70
N GLU A 247 -3.33 6.24 7.09
CA GLU A 247 -1.90 6.22 6.79
C GLU A 247 -1.07 6.39 8.07
N PHE A 248 0.13 5.81 8.09
CA PHE A 248 1.06 5.99 9.20
C PHE A 248 2.52 6.16 8.75
N ILE A 249 3.29 6.96 9.49
CA ILE A 249 4.74 7.03 9.36
C ILE A 249 5.36 6.63 10.69
N GLY A 250 6.29 5.67 10.64
CA GLY A 250 6.97 5.07 11.79
C GLY A 250 6.84 3.55 11.82
N ASP A 251 7.60 2.89 12.69
CA ASP A 251 7.71 1.44 12.77
C ASP A 251 6.56 0.81 13.58
N VAL A 252 5.33 0.97 13.11
CA VAL A 252 4.12 0.47 13.78
C VAL A 252 4.03 -1.06 13.73
N ALA A 253 4.42 -1.74 14.79
CA ALA A 253 4.33 -3.21 14.86
C ALA A 253 2.96 -3.70 15.34
N LYS A 254 2.18 -2.85 16.02
CA LYS A 254 0.92 -3.24 16.64
C LYS A 254 -0.07 -2.07 16.69
N PHE A 255 -1.35 -2.37 16.52
CA PHE A 255 -2.43 -1.45 16.84
C PHE A 255 -3.22 -1.92 18.06
N LYS A 256 -3.69 -0.96 18.86
CA LYS A 256 -4.75 -1.17 19.84
C LYS A 256 -5.94 -0.28 19.51
N LEU A 257 -7.13 -0.78 19.77
CA LEU A 257 -8.37 -0.04 19.61
C LEU A 257 -9.05 0.11 20.97
N ARG A 258 -9.16 1.34 21.45
CA ARG A 258 -9.86 1.67 22.70
C ARG A 258 -11.26 2.17 22.37
N VAL A 259 -12.26 1.43 22.83
CA VAL A 259 -13.67 1.70 22.55
C VAL A 259 -14.36 2.02 23.87
N GLY A 260 -14.68 3.30 24.07
CA GLY A 260 -15.51 3.77 25.16
C GLY A 260 -16.98 3.42 24.90
N THR A 261 -17.64 2.86 25.90
CA THR A 261 -19.09 2.64 25.96
C THR A 261 -19.64 3.32 27.22
N THR A 262 -20.95 3.30 27.44
CA THR A 262 -21.54 3.81 28.69
C THR A 262 -20.90 3.12 29.90
N GLY A 263 -20.21 3.89 30.75
CA GLY A 263 -19.61 3.42 32.01
C GLY A 263 -18.32 2.60 31.90
N SER A 264 -17.76 2.36 30.72
CA SER A 264 -16.50 1.58 30.58
C SER A 264 -15.73 1.86 29.29
N THR A 265 -14.45 1.48 29.26
CA THR A 265 -13.64 1.47 28.04
C THR A 265 -13.07 0.07 27.85
N LYS A 266 -13.29 -0.52 26.68
CA LYS A 266 -12.69 -1.80 26.28
C LYS A 266 -11.48 -1.55 25.40
N GLU A 267 -10.41 -2.30 25.58
CA GLU A 267 -9.22 -2.27 24.74
C GLU A 267 -9.11 -3.58 23.95
N TYR A 268 -8.91 -3.45 22.65
CA TYR A 268 -8.73 -4.58 21.73
C TYR A 268 -7.35 -4.52 21.10
N THR A 269 -6.80 -5.69 20.80
CA THR A 269 -5.62 -5.85 19.92
C THR A 269 -6.09 -6.50 18.61
N PRO A 270 -6.67 -5.72 17.68
CA PRO A 270 -7.12 -6.26 16.40
C PRO A 270 -5.94 -6.65 15.51
N GLY A 271 -6.19 -7.59 14.60
CA GLY A 271 -5.31 -7.82 13.45
C GLY A 271 -5.29 -6.60 12.54
N PHE A 272 -4.16 -6.36 11.88
CA PHE A 272 -4.00 -5.26 10.93
C PHE A 272 -3.17 -5.69 9.72
N ARG A 273 -3.30 -4.92 8.64
CA ARG A 273 -2.50 -5.07 7.42
C ARG A 273 -1.80 -3.76 7.12
N ARG A 274 -0.54 -3.84 6.73
CA ARG A 274 0.17 -2.75 6.06
C ARG A 274 -0.07 -2.90 4.57
N LEU A 275 -0.41 -1.80 3.92
CA LEU A 275 -0.62 -1.70 2.48
C LEU A 275 0.50 -0.85 1.88
N ALA A 276 0.53 -0.74 0.55
CA ALA A 276 1.44 0.17 -0.13
C ALA A 276 1.22 1.63 0.31
N ASN A 277 2.21 2.50 0.04
CA ASN A 277 2.11 3.94 0.29
C ASN A 277 1.74 4.32 1.73
N ASN A 278 2.30 3.61 2.72
CA ASN A 278 2.07 3.85 4.15
C ASN A 278 0.62 3.67 4.62
N GLN A 279 -0.24 3.07 3.80
CA GLN A 279 -1.63 2.83 4.16
C GLN A 279 -1.77 1.61 5.09
N PHE A 280 -2.84 1.60 5.87
CA PHE A 280 -3.15 0.48 6.76
C PHE A 280 -4.64 0.16 6.80
N GLU A 281 -4.94 -1.06 7.25
CA GLU A 281 -6.28 -1.49 7.64
C GLU A 281 -6.22 -2.20 9.00
N VAL A 282 -7.07 -1.79 9.93
CA VAL A 282 -7.19 -2.35 11.28
C VAL A 282 -8.60 -2.91 11.45
N TYR A 283 -8.71 -4.19 11.80
CA TYR A 283 -10.03 -4.84 11.93
C TYR A 283 -10.88 -4.24 13.07
N ALA A 284 -12.14 -3.96 12.79
CA ALA A 284 -13.02 -3.20 13.69
C ALA A 284 -14.49 -3.64 13.74
N LYS A 285 -14.99 -4.47 12.81
CA LYS A 285 -16.43 -4.81 12.64
C LYS A 285 -17.16 -5.13 13.94
N ASP A 286 -16.62 -6.07 14.70
CA ASP A 286 -17.20 -6.58 15.95
C ASP A 286 -16.68 -5.85 17.20
N LYS A 287 -15.90 -4.78 17.01
CA LYS A 287 -15.26 -4.01 18.09
C LYS A 287 -15.88 -2.62 18.23
N ILE A 288 -16.20 -1.97 17.12
CA ILE A 288 -16.92 -0.69 17.07
C ILE A 288 -18.38 -0.97 16.73
N LEU A 289 -19.25 -0.79 17.72
CA LEU A 289 -20.68 -1.12 17.63
C LEU A 289 -21.53 0.14 17.81
N ARG A 290 -22.85 0.04 17.57
CA ARG A 290 -23.79 1.19 17.65
C ARG A 290 -23.77 1.95 18.98
N GLY A 291 -23.36 1.29 20.06
CA GLY A 291 -23.23 1.89 21.40
C GLY A 291 -21.86 2.52 21.70
N SER A 292 -20.89 2.42 20.79
CA SER A 292 -19.56 3.02 20.95
C SER A 292 -19.67 4.55 20.99
N LYS A 293 -19.02 5.17 21.97
CA LYS A 293 -19.03 6.62 22.20
C LYS A 293 -17.75 7.29 21.76
N ARG A 294 -16.61 6.81 22.25
CA ARG A 294 -15.29 7.36 21.93
C ARG A 294 -14.38 6.25 21.49
N VAL A 295 -13.90 6.31 20.25
CA VAL A 295 -13.02 5.29 19.68
C VAL A 295 -11.66 5.90 19.40
N VAL A 296 -10.61 5.32 19.98
CA VAL A 296 -9.22 5.76 19.79
C VAL A 296 -8.41 4.62 19.21
N LEU A 297 -7.75 4.88 18.08
CA LEU A 297 -6.77 3.99 17.51
C LEU A 297 -5.38 4.38 18.05
N VAL A 298 -4.61 3.39 18.48
CA VAL A 298 -3.31 3.55 19.12
C VAL A 298 -2.29 2.73 18.33
N ALA A 299 -1.28 3.39 17.76
CA ALA A 299 -0.19 2.77 17.03
C ALA A 299 1.02 2.58 17.97
N LEU A 300 1.55 1.37 18.03
CA LEU A 300 2.66 0.98 18.90
C LEU A 300 3.83 0.41 18.09
N ASN A 301 5.05 0.61 18.58
CA ASN A 301 6.25 -0.02 18.02
C ASN A 301 6.37 -1.49 18.45
N SER A 302 7.45 -2.18 18.05
CA SER A 302 7.69 -3.59 18.38
C SER A 302 7.98 -3.87 19.86
N GLU A 303 8.36 -2.84 20.62
CA GLU A 303 8.52 -2.91 22.09
C GLU A 303 7.21 -2.62 22.84
N GLY A 304 6.14 -2.25 22.12
CA GLY A 304 4.84 -1.93 22.70
C GLY A 304 4.68 -0.48 23.15
N ASP A 305 5.64 0.40 22.85
CA ASP A 305 5.57 1.82 23.18
C ASP A 305 4.70 2.59 22.20
N LEU A 306 4.10 3.68 22.71
CA LEU A 306 3.23 4.57 21.94
C LEU A 306 4.03 5.36 20.89
N LEU A 307 3.71 5.16 19.61
CA LEU A 307 4.15 6.04 18.53
C LEU A 307 3.18 7.21 18.35
N LYS A 308 1.91 6.89 18.15
CA LYS A 308 0.85 7.89 17.96
C LYS A 308 -0.52 7.32 18.30
N SER A 309 -1.48 8.19 18.59
CA SER A 309 -2.88 7.79 18.68
C SER A 309 -3.76 8.87 18.06
N GLY A 310 -4.96 8.48 17.66
CA GLY A 310 -5.93 9.38 17.04
C GLY A 310 -7.36 8.90 17.26
N LEU A 311 -8.31 9.84 17.17
CA LEU A 311 -9.73 9.55 17.23
C LEU A 311 -10.19 8.89 15.94
N VAL A 312 -10.91 7.78 16.04
CA VAL A 312 -11.67 7.21 14.91
C VAL A 312 -13.02 7.91 14.88
N ARG A 313 -13.28 8.68 13.82
CA ARG A 313 -14.58 9.32 13.60
C ARG A 313 -15.56 8.29 13.05
N VAL A 314 -16.47 7.83 13.91
CA VAL A 314 -17.50 6.84 13.55
C VAL A 314 -18.68 7.55 12.90
N GLN A 315 -19.09 7.10 11.72
CA GLN A 315 -20.23 7.60 10.98
C GLN A 315 -21.33 6.53 10.92
N SER A 316 -22.59 6.98 10.94
CA SER A 316 -23.72 6.09 10.67
C SER A 316 -23.72 5.67 9.20
N PRO A 317 -24.13 4.43 8.87
CA PRO A 317 -24.38 4.06 7.49
C PRO A 317 -25.54 4.89 6.95
N TYR A 318 -25.58 5.05 5.63
CA TYR A 318 -26.68 5.73 4.96
C TYR A 318 -27.00 5.05 3.64
N LEU A 319 -28.20 5.31 3.18
CA LEU A 319 -28.66 5.02 1.83
C LEU A 319 -29.30 6.31 1.32
N ASP A 320 -28.72 6.90 0.30
CA ASP A 320 -29.27 8.06 -0.37
C ASP A 320 -29.71 7.70 -1.77
N ILE A 321 -30.98 7.95 -2.07
CA ILE A 321 -31.65 7.40 -3.24
C ILE A 321 -32.08 8.56 -4.10
N ASN A 322 -31.66 8.54 -5.37
CA ASN A 322 -32.11 9.53 -6.34
C ASN A 322 -33.60 9.34 -6.65
N ASP A 323 -34.27 10.41 -7.06
CA ASP A 323 -35.65 10.32 -7.53
C ASP A 323 -35.78 9.29 -8.65
N TYR A 324 -36.64 8.31 -8.44
CA TYR A 324 -36.84 7.23 -9.38
C TYR A 324 -37.95 7.60 -10.37
N LYS A 325 -37.63 7.70 -11.66
CA LYS A 325 -38.65 7.89 -12.69
C LYS A 325 -39.35 6.56 -12.96
N LEU A 326 -40.67 6.53 -12.89
CA LEU A 326 -41.43 5.32 -13.22
C LEU A 326 -41.10 4.84 -14.63
N GLY A 327 -40.91 3.53 -14.77
CA GLY A 327 -40.49 2.89 -16.03
C GLY A 327 -38.97 2.81 -16.23
N ASN A 328 -38.17 3.54 -15.45
CA ASN A 328 -36.72 3.37 -15.49
C ASN A 328 -36.29 1.96 -15.08
N GLU A 329 -35.12 1.54 -15.56
CA GLU A 329 -34.69 0.17 -15.30
C GLU A 329 -34.12 -0.03 -13.89
N TYR A 330 -33.47 1.01 -13.37
CA TYR A 330 -32.72 0.97 -12.12
C TYR A 330 -33.12 2.11 -11.17
N ILE A 331 -33.18 1.78 -9.88
CA ILE A 331 -33.09 2.75 -8.80
C ILE A 331 -31.60 3.00 -8.56
N THR A 332 -31.21 4.26 -8.47
CA THR A 332 -29.81 4.67 -8.32
C THR A 332 -29.63 5.55 -7.10
N GLY A 333 -28.39 5.71 -6.66
CA GLY A 333 -28.07 6.58 -5.54
C GLY A 333 -26.67 6.34 -5.02
N THR A 334 -26.43 6.78 -3.79
CA THR A 334 -25.18 6.56 -3.06
C THR A 334 -25.44 5.88 -1.73
N TYR A 335 -24.43 5.21 -1.20
CA TYR A 335 -24.56 4.51 0.07
C TYR A 335 -23.28 4.62 0.91
N ALA A 336 -23.38 4.32 2.20
CA ALA A 336 -22.24 3.99 3.02
C ALA A 336 -22.58 2.86 3.98
N GLY A 337 -21.56 2.08 4.32
CA GLY A 337 -21.68 0.90 5.17
C GLY A 337 -21.41 -0.38 4.39
N ALA A 338 -21.39 -1.51 5.10
CA ALA A 338 -21.03 -2.82 4.56
C ALA A 338 -22.17 -3.47 3.74
N VAL A 339 -22.72 -2.76 2.78
CA VAL A 339 -23.81 -3.25 1.92
C VAL A 339 -23.33 -4.40 1.05
N LYS A 340 -24.08 -5.51 1.08
CA LYS A 340 -23.83 -6.72 0.28
C LYS A 340 -25.03 -7.18 -0.53
N LYS A 341 -26.24 -6.74 -0.19
CA LYS A 341 -27.48 -7.04 -0.92
C LYS A 341 -28.44 -5.86 -0.80
N PHE A 342 -29.43 -5.84 -1.68
CA PHE A 342 -30.59 -4.97 -1.57
C PHE A 342 -31.88 -5.79 -1.54
N LYS A 343 -32.83 -5.34 -0.72
CA LYS A 343 -34.22 -5.79 -0.72
C LYS A 343 -35.10 -4.62 -1.16
N LEU A 344 -35.92 -4.86 -2.17
CA LEU A 344 -36.87 -3.90 -2.70
C LEU A 344 -38.28 -4.32 -2.25
N VAL A 345 -38.99 -3.43 -1.57
CA VAL A 345 -40.37 -3.67 -1.15
C VAL A 345 -41.27 -2.74 -1.98
N VAL A 346 -42.16 -3.32 -2.78
CA VAL A 346 -43.12 -2.57 -3.61
C VAL A 346 -44.52 -2.93 -3.15
N ASP A 347 -45.27 -1.94 -2.64
CA ASP A 347 -46.64 -2.13 -2.11
C ASP A 347 -46.76 -3.33 -1.14
N GLY A 348 -45.77 -3.46 -0.25
CA GLY A 348 -45.69 -4.53 0.75
C GLY A 348 -45.13 -5.85 0.24
N LYS A 349 -44.87 -6.01 -1.07
CA LYS A 349 -44.27 -7.22 -1.64
C LYS A 349 -42.76 -7.10 -1.75
N GLU A 350 -42.05 -8.11 -1.24
CA GLU A 350 -40.58 -8.13 -1.22
C GLU A 350 -39.97 -8.73 -2.48
N TYR A 351 -38.84 -8.16 -2.91
CA TYR A 351 -38.03 -8.59 -4.04
C TYR A 351 -36.54 -8.49 -3.70
N PHE A 352 -35.74 -9.40 -4.25
CA PHE A 352 -34.27 -9.38 -4.18
C PHE A 352 -33.70 -9.22 -5.59
N PRO A 353 -33.72 -7.99 -6.14
CA PRO A 353 -33.26 -7.74 -7.50
C PRO A 353 -31.74 -7.86 -7.65
N GLY A 354 -31.29 -8.02 -8.89
CA GLY A 354 -29.89 -7.80 -9.24
C GLY A 354 -29.48 -6.34 -8.99
N PHE A 355 -28.24 -6.13 -8.58
CA PHE A 355 -27.70 -4.81 -8.29
C PHE A 355 -26.22 -4.73 -8.65
N LYS A 356 -25.71 -3.50 -8.75
CA LYS A 356 -24.29 -3.19 -8.88
C LYS A 356 -23.90 -2.17 -7.83
N LEU A 357 -22.73 -2.39 -7.22
CA LEU A 357 -22.03 -1.37 -6.45
C LEU A 357 -20.92 -0.83 -7.34
N LEU A 358 -20.95 0.47 -7.56
CA LEU A 358 -20.09 1.17 -8.50
C LEU A 358 -18.99 1.93 -7.73
N LYS A 359 -18.11 2.62 -8.46
CA LYS A 359 -17.12 3.52 -7.87
C LYS A 359 -17.80 4.65 -7.09
N ASP A 360 -17.05 5.25 -6.17
CA ASP A 360 -17.50 6.39 -5.36
C ASP A 360 -18.77 6.12 -4.55
N ASN A 361 -18.95 4.86 -4.13
CA ASN A 361 -20.11 4.36 -3.37
C ASN A 361 -21.46 4.62 -4.05
N GLN A 362 -21.50 4.62 -5.38
CA GLN A 362 -22.74 4.64 -6.14
C GLN A 362 -23.34 3.23 -6.26
N PHE A 363 -24.64 3.13 -6.47
CA PHE A 363 -25.31 1.85 -6.70
C PHE A 363 -26.36 1.93 -7.81
N GLU A 364 -26.65 0.77 -8.40
CA GLU A 364 -27.80 0.52 -9.27
C GLU A 364 -28.55 -0.70 -8.76
N VAL A 365 -29.87 -0.60 -8.59
CA VAL A 365 -30.74 -1.70 -8.17
C VAL A 365 -31.84 -1.89 -9.21
N TYR A 366 -31.93 -3.08 -9.81
CA TYR A 366 -32.91 -3.34 -10.87
C TYR A 366 -34.35 -3.28 -10.35
N ALA A 367 -35.19 -2.47 -10.98
CA ALA A 367 -36.58 -2.25 -10.58
C ALA A 367 -37.59 -2.49 -11.73
N LYS A 368 -37.12 -2.61 -12.98
CA LYS A 368 -37.98 -2.86 -14.14
C LYS A 368 -38.81 -4.14 -13.95
N ASN A 369 -40.11 -4.04 -14.25
CA ASN A 369 -41.12 -5.09 -14.04
C ASN A 369 -41.42 -5.43 -12.57
N LYS A 370 -40.86 -4.70 -11.60
CA LYS A 370 -41.23 -4.79 -10.17
C LYS A 370 -42.11 -3.63 -9.73
N VAL A 371 -41.91 -2.49 -10.38
CA VAL A 371 -42.65 -1.25 -10.18
C VAL A 371 -43.54 -1.00 -11.40
N SER A 372 -44.74 -0.48 -11.18
CA SER A 372 -45.72 -0.15 -12.22
C SER A 372 -46.27 1.27 -12.03
N ALA A 373 -47.03 1.78 -13.00
CA ALA A 373 -47.73 3.07 -12.87
C ALA A 373 -48.74 3.12 -11.71
N LEU A 374 -49.22 1.96 -11.25
CA LEU A 374 -50.15 1.86 -10.11
C LEU A 374 -49.44 1.72 -8.76
N THR A 375 -48.11 1.69 -8.76
CA THR A 375 -47.32 1.53 -7.54
C THR A 375 -47.51 2.73 -6.62
N LYS A 376 -47.79 2.48 -5.34
CA LYS A 376 -48.04 3.53 -4.34
C LYS A 376 -46.84 3.75 -3.44
N SER A 377 -46.06 2.70 -3.22
CA SER A 377 -44.97 2.71 -2.26
C SER A 377 -43.81 1.82 -2.72
N ILE A 378 -42.61 2.36 -2.58
CA ILE A 378 -41.36 1.66 -2.86
C ILE A 378 -40.44 1.95 -1.68
N THR A 379 -39.91 0.90 -1.06
CA THR A 379 -38.89 0.99 -0.01
C THR A 379 -37.69 0.19 -0.46
N LEU A 380 -36.51 0.80 -0.43
CA LEU A 380 -35.26 0.13 -0.69
C LEU A 380 -34.52 -0.06 0.64
N ILE A 381 -34.07 -1.29 0.86
CA ILE A 381 -33.39 -1.71 2.08
C ILE A 381 -32.02 -2.25 1.70
N SER A 382 -30.96 -1.66 2.25
CA SER A 382 -29.61 -2.20 2.13
C SER A 382 -29.36 -3.24 3.22
N LEU A 383 -28.76 -4.36 2.83
CA LEU A 383 -28.52 -5.51 3.70
C LEU A 383 -27.04 -5.87 3.74
N ASP A 384 -26.60 -6.43 4.87
CA ASP A 384 -25.26 -7.01 4.99
C ASP A 384 -25.18 -8.43 4.39
N GLU A 385 -24.02 -9.07 4.57
CA GLU A 385 -23.72 -10.44 4.15
C GLU A 385 -24.69 -11.47 4.73
N GLN A 386 -25.19 -11.22 5.94
CA GLN A 386 -26.11 -12.07 6.69
C GLN A 386 -27.59 -11.73 6.41
N GLU A 387 -27.86 -10.90 5.39
CA GLU A 387 -29.20 -10.41 5.04
C GLU A 387 -29.85 -9.56 6.14
N LYS A 388 -29.05 -9.03 7.07
CA LYS A 388 -29.54 -8.12 8.10
C LYS A 388 -29.63 -6.70 7.56
N GLU A 389 -30.71 -6.02 7.91
CA GLU A 389 -30.94 -4.62 7.57
C GLU A 389 -29.82 -3.69 8.10
N ILE A 390 -29.26 -2.90 7.18
CA ILE A 390 -28.32 -1.81 7.46
C ILE A 390 -29.08 -0.48 7.50
N VAL A 391 -29.75 -0.13 6.40
CA VAL A 391 -30.59 1.08 6.27
C VAL A 391 -31.80 0.76 5.39
N SER A 392 -32.98 1.22 5.82
CA SER A 392 -34.22 1.21 5.03
C SER A 392 -34.62 2.65 4.69
N LYS A 393 -34.96 2.91 3.43
CA LYS A 393 -35.40 4.23 2.97
C LYS A 393 -36.51 4.12 1.94
N GLN A 394 -37.53 4.96 2.08
CA GLN A 394 -38.58 5.10 1.08
C GLN A 394 -37.98 5.74 -0.18
N VAL A 395 -38.30 5.19 -1.33
CA VAL A 395 -37.89 5.73 -2.64
C VAL A 395 -38.93 6.75 -3.05
N VAL A 396 -38.50 7.98 -3.31
CA VAL A 396 -39.32 8.98 -3.98
C VAL A 396 -39.34 8.62 -5.46
N PHE A 397 -40.54 8.54 -6.04
CA PHE A 397 -40.69 8.27 -7.45
C PHE A 397 -41.64 9.26 -8.11
N ILE A 398 -41.29 9.64 -9.34
CA ILE A 398 -42.03 10.59 -10.14
C ILE A 398 -42.66 9.89 -11.33
N ASP A 399 -43.95 10.16 -11.53
CA ASP A 399 -44.63 9.74 -12.73
C ASP A 399 -44.29 10.71 -13.87
N SER A 400 -43.87 10.16 -15.01
CA SER A 400 -43.59 10.95 -16.20
C SER A 400 -44.82 11.16 -17.07
N THR A 401 -46.00 10.67 -16.66
CA THR A 401 -47.27 10.87 -17.38
C THR A 401 -48.16 12.04 -16.95
N ASN A 402 -47.74 12.92 -16.04
CA ASN A 402 -48.41 14.23 -15.90
C ASN A 402 -47.93 15.19 -17.00
N LYS A 403 -48.47 15.00 -18.21
CA LYS A 403 -48.70 16.11 -19.14
C LYS A 403 -49.98 16.80 -18.67
N ASP A 404 -49.83 18.02 -18.14
CA ASP A 404 -50.94 18.97 -18.02
C ASP A 404 -51.59 19.27 -19.38
#